data_AF-A0A1B6KN29-F1
#
_entry.id   AF-A0A1B6KN29-F1
#
_cell.length_a   1.000
_cell.length_b   1.000
_cell.length_c   1.000
_cell.angle_alpha   90.00
_cell.angle_beta   90.00
_cell.angle_gamma   90.00
#
_symmetry.space_group_name_H-M   'P 1'
#
loop_
_entity.id
_entity.type
_entity.pdbx_description
1 polymer ?
#
loop_
_entity_poly.entity_id
_entity_poly.type
_entity_poly.pdbx_seq_one_letter_code
_entity_poly.pdbx_strand_id
1 'polypeptide(L)'
;GDLRFKPPQPFGGWDGVRDALEDGPDPKQPVLMPVLGGEQLASGDEDCLYLNVFTNEIPKQSKHQRPVLFSIHGGGFVGGSGNFKGNGPDYLLYGEVVIVSFNYRCGAFGFLSLENEEVPGNAGLKDQTLALKWVHDNIDSFGGDPNNVTIFGISAGGASVAYQLLCPPSRGLFHKAIVQSGFALNPWALQKHPRKYALELAKTIGCTSENLDDVLRFLQAASADEVVAAAKEISKNKIGMTSLMFTPSVEVSEAESSLPNTPDILMERGQFAHVPVILGCTMKEGIVFAYDGLNESVFDKINNKHEFLVPSFLGLKPGSVEEKEAEKETWDFYFQGNPVSWDNVNDLLMIRAMEQTTGSCTLTPSWPLQT
;
A
#
# COMPACT_ATOMS: atom_id res chain seq x y z
N GLY A 1 10.26 12.38 15.91
CA GLY A 1 10.43 12.07 17.35
C GLY A 1 10.75 10.60 17.55
N ASP A 2 10.91 10.15 18.80
CA ASP A 2 11.45 8.81 19.12
C ASP A 2 10.57 7.63 18.70
N LEU A 3 9.26 7.86 18.52
CA LEU A 3 8.29 6.89 18.00
C LEU A 3 8.28 6.79 16.47
N ARG A 4 8.98 7.70 15.76
CA ARG A 4 9.03 7.68 14.29
C ARG A 4 9.66 6.36 13.82
N PHE A 5 9.06 5.75 12.78
CA PHE A 5 9.39 4.45 12.18
C PHE A 5 9.11 3.20 13.04
N LYS A 6 8.72 3.38 14.32
CA LYS A 6 8.46 2.27 15.25
C LYS A 6 7.01 1.81 15.20
N PRO A 7 6.68 0.60 15.70
CA PRO A 7 5.30 0.17 15.90
C PRO A 7 4.48 1.23 16.66
N PRO A 8 3.19 1.41 16.31
CA PRO A 8 2.34 2.36 17.01
C PRO A 8 2.07 1.91 18.43
N GLN A 9 1.76 2.87 19.30
CA GLN A 9 1.35 2.62 20.67
C GLN A 9 -0.11 3.02 20.84
N PRO A 10 -0.92 2.29 21.63
CA PRO A 10 -2.27 2.72 21.98
C PRO A 10 -2.26 4.12 22.61
N PHE A 11 -3.25 4.94 22.26
CA PHE A 11 -3.40 6.26 22.86
C PHE A 11 -3.84 6.15 24.33
N GLY A 12 -3.19 6.89 25.23
CA GLY A 12 -3.37 6.78 26.69
C GLY A 12 -4.67 7.36 27.27
N GLY A 13 -5.64 7.73 26.43
CA GLY A 13 -6.90 8.37 26.83
C GLY A 13 -6.81 9.88 27.03
N TRP A 14 -7.96 10.52 27.26
CA TRP A 14 -8.08 11.96 27.53
C TRP A 14 -9.21 12.22 28.54
N ASP A 15 -9.13 13.34 29.26
CA ASP A 15 -10.21 13.80 30.13
C ASP A 15 -11.23 14.64 29.35
N GLY A 16 -12.51 14.51 29.71
CA GLY A 16 -13.60 15.28 29.11
C GLY A 16 -14.01 14.81 27.72
N VAL A 17 -14.56 15.74 26.92
CA VAL A 17 -15.07 15.47 25.57
C VAL A 17 -14.04 15.97 24.56
N ARG A 18 -13.61 15.06 23.67
CA ARG A 18 -12.77 15.40 22.52
C ARG A 18 -13.64 15.92 21.39
N ASP A 19 -13.25 17.04 20.78
CA ASP A 19 -13.86 17.52 19.55
C ASP A 19 -13.47 16.58 18.40
N ALA A 20 -14.49 16.03 17.72
CA ALA A 20 -14.38 15.06 16.65
C ALA A 20 -15.28 15.43 15.47
N LEU A 21 -15.49 16.73 15.24
CA LEU A 21 -16.31 17.25 14.15
C LEU A 21 -15.54 17.41 12.82
N GLU A 22 -14.21 17.44 12.88
CA GLU A 22 -13.32 17.61 11.73
C GLU A 22 -12.40 16.40 11.57
N ASP A 23 -11.99 16.14 10.33
CA ASP A 23 -10.98 15.13 10.01
C ASP A 23 -9.65 15.44 10.71
N GLY A 24 -8.94 14.38 11.10
CA GLY A 24 -7.54 14.48 11.51
C GLY A 24 -6.62 14.87 10.32
N PRO A 25 -5.36 15.27 10.59
CA PRO A 25 -4.40 15.55 9.53
C PRO A 25 -4.17 14.33 8.62
N ASP A 26 -4.06 14.58 7.31
CA ASP A 26 -3.62 13.55 6.35
C ASP A 26 -2.23 13.02 6.75
N PRO A 27 -1.89 11.75 6.46
CA PRO A 27 -0.55 11.23 6.65
C PRO A 27 0.49 12.04 5.90
N LYS A 28 1.68 12.22 6.49
CA LYS A 28 2.80 12.86 5.81
C LYS A 28 3.15 12.13 4.52
N GLN A 29 3.05 12.84 3.38
CA GLN A 29 3.15 12.24 2.04
C GLN A 29 3.59 13.26 0.98
N PRO A 30 4.12 12.83 -0.18
CA PRO A 30 4.40 13.73 -1.29
C PRO A 30 3.11 14.36 -1.84
N VAL A 31 3.20 15.61 -2.31
CA VAL A 31 2.10 16.22 -3.07
C VAL A 31 1.98 15.52 -4.42
N LEU A 32 0.84 14.86 -4.64
CA LEU A 32 0.58 14.05 -5.85
C LEU A 32 0.34 14.92 -7.09
N MET A 33 -0.30 16.07 -6.91
CA MET A 33 -0.57 17.06 -7.95
C MET A 33 -0.03 18.42 -7.52
N PRO A 34 1.09 18.91 -8.11
CA PRO A 34 1.56 20.24 -7.81
C PRO A 34 0.49 21.25 -8.23
N VAL A 35 0.03 22.07 -7.27
CA VAL A 35 -0.82 23.22 -7.58
C VAL A 35 -0.03 24.11 -8.56
N LEU A 36 -0.67 24.58 -9.63
CA LEU A 36 -0.05 25.50 -10.59
C LEU A 36 0.61 26.68 -9.83
N GLY A 37 1.95 26.69 -9.82
CA GLY A 37 2.77 27.71 -9.13
C GLY A 37 3.27 27.36 -7.72
N GLY A 38 3.03 26.15 -7.20
CA GLY A 38 3.50 25.72 -5.88
C GLY A 38 4.79 24.90 -5.91
N GLU A 39 5.78 25.27 -5.09
CA GLU A 39 7.02 24.49 -4.86
C GLU A 39 6.86 23.40 -3.78
N GLN A 40 5.66 23.25 -3.20
CA GLN A 40 5.45 22.35 -2.07
C GLN A 40 5.52 20.87 -2.50
N LEU A 41 6.57 20.19 -2.04
CA LEU A 41 6.83 18.78 -2.39
C LEU A 41 6.13 17.78 -1.47
N ALA A 42 5.74 18.20 -0.26
CA ALA A 42 5.14 17.36 0.78
C ALA A 42 3.91 18.02 1.43
N SER A 43 2.97 17.20 1.85
CA SER A 43 1.73 17.58 2.55
C SER A 43 1.44 16.61 3.71
N GLY A 44 0.41 16.91 4.51
CA GLY A 44 0.06 16.12 5.69
C GLY A 44 0.97 16.35 6.89
N ASP A 45 0.72 15.59 7.95
CA ASP A 45 1.40 15.64 9.24
C ASP A 45 1.87 14.24 9.69
N GLU A 46 2.84 14.18 10.60
CA GLU A 46 3.25 12.93 11.23
C GLU A 46 2.27 12.49 12.32
N ASP A 47 1.63 13.44 13.02
CA ASP A 47 0.50 13.16 13.90
C ASP A 47 -0.76 12.96 13.05
N CYS A 48 -0.88 11.77 12.48
CA CYS A 48 -1.92 11.42 11.52
C CYS A 48 -2.72 10.17 11.89
N LEU A 49 -2.39 9.48 12.99
CA LEU A 49 -3.04 8.20 13.37
C LEU A 49 -4.42 8.42 13.99
N TYR A 50 -5.35 8.83 13.13
CA TYR A 50 -6.74 9.13 13.43
C TYR A 50 -7.68 8.20 12.66
N LEU A 51 -8.88 8.02 13.19
CA LEU A 51 -9.97 7.29 12.55
C LEU A 51 -11.26 8.08 12.64
N ASN A 52 -12.14 7.80 11.68
CA ASN A 52 -13.45 8.40 11.53
C ASN A 52 -14.50 7.29 11.61
N VAL A 53 -15.61 7.56 12.29
CA VAL A 53 -16.74 6.63 12.39
C VAL A 53 -17.99 7.30 11.85
N PHE A 54 -18.64 6.66 10.89
CA PHE A 54 -19.84 7.17 10.25
C PHE A 54 -21.00 6.20 10.43
N THR A 55 -22.15 6.76 10.83
CA THR A 55 -23.40 6.01 10.95
C THR A 55 -24.61 6.94 10.91
N ASN A 56 -25.74 6.47 10.38
CA ASN A 56 -26.98 7.26 10.32
C ASN A 56 -27.69 7.42 11.67
N GLU A 57 -27.42 6.53 12.62
CA GLU A 57 -28.05 6.54 13.94
C GLU A 57 -27.13 5.88 14.95
N ILE A 58 -26.97 6.46 16.14
CA ILE A 58 -26.32 5.80 17.28
C ILE A 58 -27.44 5.16 18.12
N PRO A 59 -27.55 3.81 18.18
CA PRO A 59 -28.63 3.16 18.88
C PRO A 59 -28.60 3.47 20.38
N LYS A 60 -29.76 3.79 20.98
CA LYS A 60 -29.89 3.98 22.44
C LYS A 60 -29.73 2.70 23.25
N GLN A 61 -29.79 1.53 22.59
CA GLN A 61 -29.68 0.21 23.20
C GLN A 61 -28.83 -0.70 22.29
N SER A 62 -27.93 -1.48 22.89
CA SER A 62 -26.99 -2.38 22.21
C SER A 62 -27.60 -3.58 21.47
N LYS A 63 -28.94 -3.64 21.32
CA LYS A 63 -29.64 -4.80 20.73
C LYS A 63 -29.71 -4.80 19.20
N HIS A 64 -29.30 -3.72 18.54
CA HIS A 64 -29.32 -3.57 17.09
C HIS A 64 -27.94 -3.18 16.55
N GLN A 65 -26.94 -4.03 16.81
CA GLN A 65 -25.60 -3.83 16.28
C GLN A 65 -25.58 -4.13 14.78
N ARG A 66 -24.98 -3.24 14.00
CA ARG A 66 -24.90 -3.33 12.54
C ARG A 66 -23.54 -3.86 12.08
N PRO A 67 -23.47 -4.47 10.88
CA PRO A 67 -22.20 -4.80 10.27
C PRO A 67 -21.28 -3.58 10.17
N VAL A 68 -19.99 -3.78 10.41
CA VAL A 68 -18.97 -2.74 10.33
C VAL A 68 -18.21 -2.88 9.02
N LEU A 69 -18.13 -1.81 8.23
CA LEU A 69 -17.27 -1.71 7.05
C LEU A 69 -16.01 -0.93 7.42
N PHE A 70 -14.87 -1.60 7.41
CA PHE A 70 -13.58 -1.02 7.75
C PHE A 70 -12.78 -0.75 6.47
N SER A 71 -12.66 0.52 6.10
CA SER A 71 -12.09 1.00 4.85
C SER A 71 -10.61 1.29 5.00
N ILE A 72 -9.77 0.58 4.25
CA ILE A 72 -8.33 0.81 4.15
C ILE A 72 -8.06 1.55 2.83
N HIS A 73 -7.57 2.79 2.92
CA HIS A 73 -7.32 3.61 1.74
C HIS A 73 -6.14 3.08 0.89
N GLY A 74 -6.18 3.38 -0.41
CA GLY A 74 -5.08 3.10 -1.35
C GLY A 74 -4.01 4.19 -1.37
N GLY A 75 -3.24 4.26 -2.47
CA GLY A 75 -2.19 5.27 -2.68
C GLY A 75 -0.75 4.73 -2.71
N GLY A 76 -0.58 3.49 -3.17
CA GLY A 76 0.73 2.87 -3.39
C GLY A 76 1.58 2.69 -2.13
N PHE A 77 0.98 2.77 -0.95
CA PHE A 77 1.65 2.90 0.36
C PHE A 77 2.44 4.19 0.58
N VAL A 78 2.53 5.07 -0.42
CA VAL A 78 3.32 6.31 -0.39
C VAL A 78 2.47 7.52 0.02
N GLY A 79 1.16 7.46 -0.21
CA GLY A 79 0.20 8.46 0.22
C GLY A 79 -1.22 7.90 0.29
N GLY A 80 -2.20 8.80 0.36
CA GLY A 80 -3.60 8.50 0.59
C GLY A 80 -4.13 9.12 1.88
N SER A 81 -5.42 8.97 2.11
CA SER A 81 -6.08 9.46 3.32
C SER A 81 -7.38 8.70 3.57
N GLY A 82 -7.68 8.47 4.85
CA GLY A 82 -8.97 7.99 5.35
C GLY A 82 -9.97 9.10 5.65
N ASN A 83 -9.62 10.35 5.36
CA ASN A 83 -10.48 11.51 5.53
C ASN A 83 -11.68 11.49 4.57
N PHE A 84 -12.79 12.12 4.95
CA PHE A 84 -14.03 12.04 4.18
C PHE A 84 -13.96 12.85 2.88
N LYS A 85 -13.07 13.86 2.79
CA LYS A 85 -12.93 14.68 1.58
C LYS A 85 -12.43 13.83 0.41
N GLY A 86 -13.32 13.55 -0.54
CA GLY A 86 -13.05 12.74 -1.74
C GLY A 86 -13.37 11.25 -1.59
N ASN A 87 -13.53 10.74 -0.37
CA ASN A 87 -13.86 9.34 -0.06
C ASN A 87 -15.00 9.22 0.97
N GLY A 88 -15.95 10.15 0.92
CA GLY A 88 -17.03 10.26 1.90
C GLY A 88 -17.91 9.00 1.99
N PRO A 89 -18.54 8.77 3.15
CA PRO A 89 -19.31 7.56 3.42
C PRO A 89 -20.70 7.56 2.76
N ASP A 90 -21.09 8.64 2.08
CA ASP A 90 -22.46 8.96 1.64
C ASP A 90 -23.17 7.80 0.94
N TYR A 91 -22.51 7.16 -0.03
CA TYR A 91 -23.10 6.04 -0.78
C TYR A 91 -23.19 4.74 0.03
N LEU A 92 -22.25 4.52 0.95
CA LEU A 92 -22.25 3.33 1.80
C LEU A 92 -23.29 3.45 2.92
N LEU A 93 -23.60 4.67 3.36
CA LEU A 93 -24.64 4.96 4.35
C LEU A 93 -26.08 4.79 3.83
N TYR A 94 -26.29 4.46 2.55
CA TYR A 94 -27.59 3.92 2.11
C TYR A 94 -27.85 2.52 2.71
N GLY A 95 -26.81 1.81 3.12
CA GLY A 95 -26.93 0.55 3.86
C GLY A 95 -27.05 0.77 5.37
N GLU A 96 -27.60 -0.22 6.06
CA GLU A 96 -27.64 -0.27 7.53
C GLU A 96 -26.30 -0.75 8.09
N VAL A 97 -25.27 0.10 8.00
CA VAL A 97 -23.89 -0.21 8.38
C VAL A 97 -23.29 0.87 9.28
N VAL A 98 -22.21 0.51 9.96
CA VAL A 98 -21.25 1.46 10.53
C VAL A 98 -20.00 1.44 9.66
N ILE A 99 -19.51 2.60 9.25
CA ILE A 99 -18.31 2.71 8.42
C ILE A 99 -17.19 3.28 9.27
N VAL A 100 -16.03 2.65 9.21
CA VAL A 100 -14.81 3.14 9.82
C VAL A 100 -13.80 3.38 8.71
N SER A 101 -13.31 4.61 8.60
CA SER A 101 -12.13 4.94 7.81
C SER A 101 -11.05 5.46 8.75
N PHE A 102 -9.79 5.42 8.32
CA PHE A 102 -8.67 5.79 9.18
C PHE A 102 -7.43 6.05 8.35
N ASN A 103 -6.48 6.71 8.99
CA ASN A 103 -5.17 7.01 8.45
C ASN A 103 -4.15 6.00 8.97
N TYR A 104 -3.23 5.58 8.10
CA TYR A 104 -2.02 4.86 8.48
C TYR A 104 -0.79 5.58 7.92
N ARG A 105 0.37 5.41 8.56
CA ARG A 105 1.60 6.07 8.09
C ARG A 105 1.98 5.58 6.70
N CYS A 106 2.37 6.51 5.84
CA CYS A 106 2.73 6.25 4.45
C CYS A 106 4.24 6.46 4.19
N GLY A 107 4.73 5.96 3.06
CA GLY A 107 6.11 6.08 2.60
C GLY A 107 7.11 5.58 3.64
N ALA A 108 8.23 6.29 3.77
CA ALA A 108 9.26 5.96 4.75
C ALA A 108 8.72 5.96 6.19
N PHE A 109 7.75 6.81 6.53
CA PHE A 109 7.20 6.86 7.89
C PHE A 109 6.45 5.58 8.29
N GLY A 110 5.84 4.90 7.31
CA GLY A 110 5.09 3.66 7.54
C GLY A 110 5.87 2.38 7.23
N PHE A 111 6.87 2.43 6.35
CA PHE A 111 7.43 1.22 5.77
C PHE A 111 8.96 1.22 5.67
N LEU A 112 9.64 2.18 6.31
CA LEU A 112 11.08 2.08 6.51
C LEU A 112 11.40 0.88 7.41
N SER A 113 12.40 0.11 7.01
CA SER A 113 12.93 -1.00 7.80
C SER A 113 14.45 -0.99 7.76
N LEU A 114 15.04 -1.15 8.95
CA LEU A 114 16.47 -1.38 9.13
C LEU A 114 16.76 -2.87 9.30
N GLU A 115 15.75 -3.73 9.14
CA GLU A 115 15.84 -5.19 9.31
C GLU A 115 16.45 -5.55 10.69
N ASN A 116 15.98 -4.88 11.75
CA ASN A 116 16.33 -5.12 13.14
C ASN A 116 15.07 -5.06 14.03
N GLU A 117 15.19 -5.35 15.32
CA GLU A 117 14.04 -5.37 16.24
C GLU A 117 13.42 -3.98 16.49
N GLU A 118 14.23 -2.92 16.44
CA GLU A 118 13.77 -1.57 16.74
C GLU A 118 12.94 -0.96 15.59
N VAL A 119 13.36 -1.20 14.35
CA VAL A 119 12.69 -0.75 13.12
C VAL A 119 12.58 -1.91 12.14
N PRO A 120 11.70 -2.90 12.44
CA PRO A 120 11.55 -4.10 11.63
C PRO A 120 10.86 -3.84 10.29
N GLY A 121 10.14 -2.72 10.17
CA GLY A 121 9.27 -2.40 9.05
C GLY A 121 7.80 -2.47 9.39
N ASN A 122 6.98 -2.22 8.37
CA ASN A 122 5.52 -2.36 8.40
C ASN A 122 4.81 -1.58 9.52
N ALA A 123 5.39 -0.47 9.98
CA ALA A 123 4.73 0.42 10.93
C ALA A 123 3.31 0.81 10.45
N GLY A 124 3.13 1.06 9.15
CA GLY A 124 1.83 1.32 8.53
C GLY A 124 0.86 0.13 8.59
N LEU A 125 1.31 -1.12 8.43
CA LEU A 125 0.43 -2.29 8.64
C LEU A 125 0.07 -2.46 10.11
N LYS A 126 1.00 -2.14 11.02
CA LYS A 126 0.77 -2.18 12.47
C LYS A 126 -0.21 -1.08 12.90
N ASP A 127 -0.20 0.07 12.24
CA ASP A 127 -1.20 1.13 12.42
C ASP A 127 -2.60 0.62 12.05
N GLN A 128 -2.73 -0.08 10.93
CA GLN A 128 -3.99 -0.72 10.51
C GLN A 128 -4.47 -1.76 11.52
N THR A 129 -3.56 -2.60 12.03
CA THR A 129 -3.87 -3.57 13.09
C THR A 129 -4.32 -2.88 14.38
N LEU A 130 -3.68 -1.78 14.77
CA LEU A 130 -4.08 -1.02 15.96
C LEU A 130 -5.46 -0.39 15.79
N ALA A 131 -5.78 0.13 14.59
CA ALA A 131 -7.11 0.64 14.28
C ALA A 131 -8.17 -0.49 14.30
N LEU A 132 -7.84 -1.69 13.83
CA LEU A 132 -8.72 -2.86 13.95
C LEU A 132 -8.97 -3.26 15.42
N LYS A 133 -7.94 -3.23 16.26
CA LYS A 133 -8.07 -3.45 17.72
C LYS A 133 -8.98 -2.39 18.34
N TRP A 134 -8.82 -1.12 17.95
CA TRP A 134 -9.71 -0.05 18.40
C TRP A 134 -11.17 -0.32 18.00
N VAL A 135 -11.42 -0.75 16.76
CA VAL A 135 -12.78 -1.11 16.31
C VAL A 135 -13.35 -2.25 17.12
N HIS A 136 -12.59 -3.32 17.34
CA HIS A 136 -13.01 -4.44 18.17
C HIS A 136 -13.44 -3.98 19.58
N ASP A 137 -12.68 -3.07 20.19
CA ASP A 137 -12.88 -2.66 21.57
C ASP A 137 -13.93 -1.54 21.76
N ASN A 138 -14.26 -0.78 20.70
CA ASN A 138 -15.04 0.48 20.84
C ASN A 138 -16.25 0.60 19.90
N ILE A 139 -16.35 -0.18 18.82
CA ILE A 139 -17.34 0.10 17.76
C ILE A 139 -18.79 -0.14 18.20
N ASP A 140 -19.00 -0.90 19.26
CA ASP A 140 -20.31 -1.15 19.87
C ASP A 140 -20.98 0.14 20.37
N SER A 141 -20.17 1.08 20.87
CA SER A 141 -20.60 2.41 21.31
C SER A 141 -21.14 3.29 20.17
N PHE A 142 -20.83 2.92 18.92
CA PHE A 142 -21.31 3.55 17.69
C PHE A 142 -22.41 2.71 17.01
N GLY A 143 -22.90 1.66 17.66
CA GLY A 143 -23.91 0.75 17.13
C GLY A 143 -23.38 -0.24 16.09
N GLY A 144 -22.07 -0.48 16.06
CA GLY A 144 -21.44 -1.52 15.25
C GLY A 144 -21.36 -2.85 16.01
N ASP A 145 -21.28 -3.95 15.26
CA ASP A 145 -21.01 -5.28 15.79
C ASP A 145 -19.52 -5.62 15.62
N PRO A 146 -18.73 -5.67 16.70
CA PRO A 146 -17.31 -6.04 16.62
C PRO A 146 -17.11 -7.48 16.13
N ASN A 147 -18.13 -8.34 16.19
CA ASN A 147 -18.11 -9.72 15.68
C ASN A 147 -18.60 -9.82 14.22
N ASN A 148 -18.83 -8.70 13.54
CA ASN A 148 -19.27 -8.67 12.15
C ASN A 148 -18.61 -7.54 11.35
N VAL A 149 -17.27 -7.53 11.40
CA VAL A 149 -16.43 -6.57 10.67
C VAL A 149 -16.04 -7.10 9.29
N THR A 150 -16.24 -6.29 8.26
CA THR A 150 -15.74 -6.50 6.90
C THR A 150 -14.64 -5.50 6.60
N ILE A 151 -13.42 -5.98 6.36
CA ILE A 151 -12.32 -5.13 5.89
C ILE A 151 -12.39 -5.00 4.37
N PHE A 152 -12.19 -3.81 3.82
CA PHE A 152 -12.12 -3.60 2.38
C PHE A 152 -11.15 -2.49 1.99
N GLY A 153 -10.64 -2.55 0.76
CA GLY A 153 -9.70 -1.56 0.27
C GLY A 153 -9.35 -1.76 -1.20
N ILE A 154 -8.88 -0.68 -1.83
CA ILE A 154 -8.50 -0.63 -3.23
C ILE A 154 -7.01 -0.37 -3.41
N SER A 155 -6.39 -1.00 -4.43
CA SER A 155 -4.97 -0.83 -4.75
C SER A 155 -4.10 -1.18 -3.53
N ALA A 156 -3.25 -0.27 -3.04
CA ALA A 156 -2.49 -0.49 -1.80
C ALA A 156 -3.38 -0.84 -0.59
N GLY A 157 -4.61 -0.33 -0.55
CA GLY A 157 -5.61 -0.70 0.45
C GLY A 157 -6.09 -2.14 0.28
N GLY A 158 -6.24 -2.61 -0.96
CA GLY A 158 -6.55 -4.01 -1.27
C GLY A 158 -5.40 -4.94 -0.89
N ALA A 159 -4.17 -4.55 -1.23
CA ALA A 159 -2.98 -5.27 -0.80
C ALA A 159 -2.85 -5.28 0.73
N SER A 160 -3.20 -4.17 1.41
CA SER A 160 -3.32 -4.13 2.86
C SER A 160 -4.38 -5.07 3.40
N VAL A 161 -5.57 -5.17 2.81
CA VAL A 161 -6.57 -6.19 3.19
C VAL A 161 -5.97 -7.60 3.06
N ALA A 162 -5.25 -7.88 1.97
CA ALA A 162 -4.55 -9.14 1.79
C ALA A 162 -3.46 -9.37 2.84
N TYR A 163 -2.71 -8.34 3.25
CA TYR A 163 -1.76 -8.45 4.36
C TYR A 163 -2.45 -8.63 5.70
N GLN A 164 -3.59 -8.00 5.97
CA GLN A 164 -4.36 -8.22 7.20
C GLN A 164 -4.91 -9.65 7.29
N LEU A 165 -5.23 -10.30 6.15
CA LEU A 165 -5.52 -11.74 6.10
C LEU A 165 -4.32 -12.61 6.51
N LEU A 166 -3.10 -12.19 6.18
CA LEU A 166 -1.86 -12.92 6.48
C LEU A 166 -1.27 -12.59 7.87
N CYS A 167 -1.62 -11.42 8.41
CA CYS A 167 -1.10 -10.84 9.64
C CYS A 167 -1.57 -11.63 10.88
N PRO A 168 -0.67 -12.33 11.61
CA PRO A 168 -1.07 -13.09 12.79
C PRO A 168 -1.73 -12.23 13.88
N PRO A 169 -1.23 -11.02 14.22
CA PRO A 169 -1.88 -10.12 15.18
C PRO A 169 -3.29 -9.64 14.81
N SER A 170 -3.70 -9.76 13.54
CA SER A 170 -5.02 -9.30 13.07
C SER A 170 -6.08 -10.39 13.06
N ARG A 171 -5.70 -11.65 13.34
CA ARG A 171 -6.61 -12.79 13.36
C ARG A 171 -7.71 -12.58 14.40
N GLY A 172 -8.96 -12.76 13.99
CA GLY A 172 -10.14 -12.60 14.86
C GLY A 172 -10.66 -11.17 14.98
N LEU A 173 -9.95 -10.16 14.44
CA LEU A 173 -10.42 -8.76 14.45
C LEU A 173 -11.40 -8.44 13.31
N PHE A 174 -11.51 -9.33 12.31
CA PHE A 174 -12.43 -9.18 11.19
C PHE A 174 -12.97 -10.53 10.73
N HIS A 175 -14.06 -10.48 9.97
CA HIS A 175 -14.93 -11.62 9.71
C HIS A 175 -15.21 -11.84 8.22
N LYS A 176 -14.91 -10.85 7.37
CA LYS A 176 -15.06 -10.85 5.91
C LYS A 176 -14.01 -9.91 5.32
N ALA A 177 -13.62 -10.15 4.06
CA ALA A 177 -12.68 -9.30 3.36
C ALA A 177 -13.12 -9.01 1.91
N ILE A 178 -12.88 -7.79 1.43
CA ILE A 178 -13.06 -7.40 0.03
C ILE A 178 -11.77 -6.78 -0.48
N VAL A 179 -11.13 -7.43 -1.44
CA VAL A 179 -9.85 -7.02 -2.01
C VAL A 179 -10.07 -6.51 -3.42
N GLN A 180 -9.78 -5.23 -3.66
CA GLN A 180 -10.05 -4.58 -4.93
C GLN A 180 -8.73 -4.13 -5.58
N SER A 181 -8.38 -4.72 -6.72
CA SER A 181 -7.27 -4.26 -7.59
C SER A 181 -5.92 -4.10 -6.88
N GLY A 182 -5.62 -4.96 -5.91
CA GLY A 182 -4.32 -4.99 -5.23
C GLY A 182 -4.24 -6.14 -4.25
N PHE A 183 -3.18 -6.93 -4.33
CA PHE A 183 -3.03 -8.22 -3.69
C PHE A 183 -1.63 -8.33 -3.06
N ALA A 184 -1.48 -9.20 -2.06
CA ALA A 184 -0.20 -9.38 -1.35
C ALA A 184 0.93 -9.92 -2.24
N LEU A 185 0.59 -10.60 -3.35
CA LEU A 185 1.54 -11.16 -4.31
C LEU A 185 1.89 -10.22 -5.47
N ASN A 186 1.30 -9.02 -5.52
CA ASN A 186 1.71 -8.05 -6.53
C ASN A 186 3.19 -7.66 -6.34
N PRO A 187 3.99 -7.54 -7.42
CA PRO A 187 5.41 -7.20 -7.30
C PRO A 187 5.70 -5.88 -6.60
N TRP A 188 4.77 -4.94 -6.72
CA TRP A 188 4.86 -3.62 -6.12
C TRP A 188 4.45 -3.59 -4.64
N ALA A 189 3.74 -4.62 -4.18
CA ALA A 189 3.22 -4.69 -2.82
C ALA A 189 4.26 -5.19 -1.80
N LEU A 190 5.34 -5.84 -2.26
CA LEU A 190 6.37 -6.41 -1.39
C LEU A 190 7.78 -5.85 -1.70
N GLN A 191 8.40 -5.24 -0.69
CA GLN A 191 9.75 -4.72 -0.76
C GLN A 191 10.80 -5.81 -0.51
N LYS A 192 11.66 -6.06 -1.51
CA LYS A 192 12.74 -7.06 -1.44
C LYS A 192 14.00 -6.57 -0.73
N HIS A 193 14.27 -5.26 -0.73
CA HIS A 193 15.50 -4.68 -0.19
C HIS A 193 15.21 -3.48 0.72
N PRO A 194 14.45 -3.66 1.82
CA PRO A 194 14.01 -2.56 2.66
C PRO A 194 15.18 -1.77 3.28
N ARG A 195 16.17 -2.45 3.87
CA ARG A 195 17.34 -1.80 4.48
C ARG A 195 18.15 -0.98 3.49
N LYS A 196 18.31 -1.48 2.25
CA LYS A 196 19.01 -0.74 1.19
C LYS A 196 18.37 0.63 0.97
N TYR A 197 17.04 0.69 0.84
CA TYR A 197 16.34 1.96 0.62
C TYR A 197 16.34 2.87 1.84
N ALA A 198 16.33 2.31 3.06
CA ALA A 198 16.51 3.10 4.28
C ALA A 198 17.89 3.78 4.33
N LEU A 199 18.96 3.07 3.99
CA LEU A 199 20.32 3.62 3.93
C LEU A 199 20.48 4.63 2.78
N GLU A 200 19.89 4.34 1.62
CA GLU A 200 19.89 5.25 0.47
C GLU A 200 19.17 6.56 0.81
N LEU A 201 18.02 6.50 1.49
CA LEU A 201 17.31 7.67 2.00
C LEU A 201 18.17 8.50 2.96
N ALA A 202 18.77 7.85 3.97
CA ALA A 202 19.64 8.52 4.92
C ALA A 202 20.81 9.23 4.21
N LYS A 203 21.44 8.55 3.24
CA LYS A 203 22.52 9.10 2.44
C LYS A 203 22.09 10.28 1.58
N THR A 204 20.90 10.21 0.95
CA THR A 204 20.36 11.32 0.16
C THR A 204 20.07 12.56 1.00
N ILE A 205 19.68 12.40 2.27
CA ILE A 205 19.50 13.52 3.21
C ILE A 205 20.86 14.05 3.72
N GLY A 206 21.89 13.20 3.80
CA GLY A 206 23.26 13.60 4.15
C GLY A 206 23.92 12.78 5.25
N CYS A 207 23.33 11.66 5.66
CA CYS A 207 23.95 10.74 6.61
C CYS A 207 25.10 9.96 5.97
N THR A 208 26.27 9.97 6.59
CA THR A 208 27.44 9.19 6.15
C THR A 208 27.75 8.01 7.05
N SER A 209 26.95 7.76 8.10
CA SER A 209 27.18 6.63 9.00
C SER A 209 26.72 5.32 8.37
N GLU A 210 27.46 4.25 8.64
CA GLU A 210 27.07 2.88 8.31
C GLU A 210 26.49 2.14 9.54
N ASN A 211 26.55 2.73 10.73
CA ASN A 211 25.96 2.19 11.94
C ASN A 211 24.44 2.43 11.94
N LEU A 212 23.64 1.37 12.12
CA LEU A 212 22.19 1.46 12.02
C LEU A 212 21.53 2.33 13.09
N ASP A 213 22.09 2.40 14.30
CA ASP A 213 21.57 3.23 15.39
C ASP A 213 21.81 4.72 15.11
N ASP A 214 22.98 5.05 14.55
CA ASP A 214 23.28 6.41 14.08
C ASP A 214 22.37 6.82 12.92
N VAL A 215 22.15 5.91 11.96
CA VAL A 215 21.23 6.14 10.84
C VAL A 215 19.81 6.39 11.35
N LEU A 216 19.34 5.59 12.32
CA LEU A 216 18.02 5.76 12.93
C LEU A 216 17.91 7.14 13.62
N ARG A 217 18.86 7.47 14.50
CA ARG A 217 18.88 8.77 15.18
C ARG A 217 18.90 9.93 14.20
N PHE A 218 19.70 9.83 13.14
CA PHE A 218 19.76 10.84 12.09
C PHE A 218 18.41 11.02 11.39
N LEU A 219 17.77 9.92 10.95
CA LEU A 219 16.48 9.96 10.28
C LEU A 219 15.33 10.42 11.22
N GLN A 220 15.43 10.15 12.51
CA GLN A 220 14.46 10.64 13.51
C GLN A 220 14.61 12.14 13.79
N ALA A 221 15.81 12.69 13.60
CA ALA A 221 16.11 14.11 13.74
C ALA A 221 15.84 14.92 12.45
N ALA A 222 15.86 14.29 11.27
CA ALA A 222 15.53 14.94 10.01
C ALA A 222 14.10 15.52 10.01
N SER A 223 13.86 16.61 9.27
CA SER A 223 12.49 17.12 9.10
C SER A 223 11.65 16.15 8.25
N ALA A 224 10.35 16.15 8.48
CA ALA A 224 9.46 15.28 7.74
C ALA A 224 9.44 15.59 6.23
N ASP A 225 9.59 16.87 5.87
CA ASP A 225 9.64 17.32 4.48
C ASP A 225 10.92 16.85 3.75
N GLU A 226 12.07 16.86 4.43
CA GLU A 226 13.33 16.34 3.89
C GLU A 226 13.23 14.84 3.58
N VAL A 227 12.59 14.07 4.46
CA VAL A 227 12.34 12.63 4.26
C VAL A 227 11.50 12.40 2.99
N VAL A 228 10.41 13.16 2.83
CA VAL A 228 9.55 13.05 1.64
C VAL A 228 10.30 13.47 0.37
N ALA A 229 11.02 14.59 0.42
CA ALA A 229 11.77 15.12 -0.73
C ALA A 229 12.87 14.14 -1.18
N ALA A 230 13.64 13.58 -0.24
CA ALA A 230 14.69 12.61 -0.54
C ALA A 230 14.11 11.30 -1.12
N ALA A 231 13.01 10.79 -0.56
CA ALA A 231 12.32 9.63 -1.12
C ALA A 231 11.85 9.87 -2.56
N LYS A 232 11.30 11.06 -2.84
CA LYS A 232 10.88 11.47 -4.18
C LYS A 232 12.07 11.54 -5.14
N GLU A 233 13.21 12.09 -4.71
CA GLU A 233 14.41 12.17 -5.53
C GLU A 233 14.92 10.79 -5.96
N ILE A 234 14.96 9.83 -5.03
CA ILE A 234 15.36 8.44 -5.34
C ILE A 234 14.41 7.80 -6.36
N SER A 235 13.10 8.12 -6.30
CA SER A 235 12.10 7.53 -7.20
C SER A 235 12.20 8.03 -8.65
N LYS A 236 12.73 9.25 -8.90
CA LYS A 236 12.80 9.86 -10.25
C LYS A 236 13.59 9.05 -11.26
N ASN A 237 14.57 8.27 -10.79
CA ASN A 237 15.42 7.44 -11.64
C ASN A 237 14.81 6.08 -11.98
N LYS A 238 13.57 5.81 -11.57
CA LYS A 238 12.86 4.54 -11.76
C LYS A 238 11.65 4.71 -12.68
N ILE A 239 11.21 3.62 -13.30
CA ILE A 239 10.11 3.63 -14.27
C ILE A 239 9.03 2.64 -13.83
N GLY A 240 7.76 3.02 -14.01
CA GLY A 240 6.61 2.19 -13.68
C GLY A 240 6.55 1.83 -12.19
N MET A 241 6.06 0.64 -11.87
CA MET A 241 5.80 0.25 -10.48
C MET A 241 7.07 0.05 -9.64
N THR A 242 8.23 -0.06 -10.28
CA THR A 242 9.52 -0.11 -9.57
C THR A 242 9.87 1.20 -8.86
N SER A 243 9.15 2.29 -9.18
CA SER A 243 9.24 3.58 -8.49
C SER A 243 8.66 3.55 -7.07
N LEU A 244 7.74 2.62 -6.77
CA LEU A 244 7.19 2.46 -5.43
C LEU A 244 8.27 1.90 -4.49
N MET A 245 8.61 2.69 -3.50
CA MET A 245 9.55 2.36 -2.42
C MET A 245 8.83 2.50 -1.09
N PHE A 246 9.41 1.90 -0.05
CA PHE A 246 8.80 1.87 1.28
C PHE A 246 7.39 1.28 1.20
N THR A 247 7.35 0.01 0.78
CA THR A 247 6.16 -0.84 0.75
C THR A 247 6.36 -1.99 1.75
N PRO A 248 5.32 -2.78 2.08
CA PRO A 248 5.43 -3.88 3.03
C PRO A 248 6.64 -4.81 2.80
N SER A 249 7.27 -5.29 3.86
CA SER A 249 8.42 -6.19 3.80
C SER A 249 8.30 -7.34 4.81
N VAL A 250 8.99 -8.45 4.57
CA VAL A 250 9.11 -9.52 5.58
C VAL A 250 9.91 -8.98 6.78
N GLU A 251 9.39 -9.15 7.98
CA GLU A 251 10.05 -8.69 9.21
C GLU A 251 10.99 -9.76 9.78
N VAL A 252 12.11 -9.29 10.34
CA VAL A 252 13.12 -10.16 10.99
C VAL A 252 12.80 -10.42 12.48
N SER A 253 11.65 -9.93 12.97
CA SER A 253 11.28 -10.00 14.39
C SER A 253 10.36 -11.18 14.70
N GLU A 254 10.58 -11.82 15.85
CA GLU A 254 9.80 -12.97 16.32
C GLU A 254 8.51 -12.59 17.07
N ALA A 255 8.39 -11.36 17.59
CA ALA A 255 7.24 -10.92 18.38
C ALA A 255 6.34 -9.92 17.61
N GLU A 256 5.05 -10.23 17.51
CA GLU A 256 4.01 -9.38 16.90
C GLU A 256 4.30 -8.89 15.46
N SER A 257 5.05 -9.69 14.69
CA SER A 257 5.31 -9.42 13.28
C SER A 257 4.01 -9.35 12.48
N SER A 258 3.87 -8.30 11.66
CA SER A 258 2.73 -8.18 10.74
C SER A 258 2.91 -9.07 9.50
N LEU A 259 4.14 -9.36 9.13
CA LEU A 259 4.47 -10.22 7.98
C LEU A 259 5.71 -11.07 8.30
N PRO A 260 5.54 -12.25 8.93
CA PRO A 260 6.65 -13.10 9.39
C PRO A 260 7.32 -13.92 8.28
N ASN A 261 6.69 -14.01 7.11
CA ASN A 261 7.25 -14.69 5.95
C ASN A 261 6.66 -14.10 4.65
N THR A 262 7.15 -14.54 3.50
CA THR A 262 6.60 -14.10 2.22
C THR A 262 5.15 -14.57 2.06
N PRO A 263 4.28 -13.79 1.39
CA PRO A 263 2.86 -14.12 1.25
C PRO A 263 2.59 -15.50 0.65
N ASP A 264 3.37 -15.93 -0.34
CA ASP A 264 3.30 -17.25 -0.98
C ASP A 264 3.49 -18.37 0.05
N ILE A 265 4.54 -18.30 0.88
CA ILE A 265 4.81 -19.31 1.91
C ILE A 265 3.70 -19.34 2.97
N LEU A 266 3.18 -18.19 3.38
CA LEU A 266 2.08 -18.12 4.35
C LEU A 266 0.80 -18.73 3.79
N MET A 267 0.48 -18.45 2.52
CA MET A 267 -0.69 -19.01 1.83
C MET A 267 -0.57 -20.53 1.65
N GLU A 268 0.58 -21.03 1.16
CA GLU A 268 0.83 -22.47 0.98
C GLU A 268 0.71 -23.26 2.29
N ARG A 269 1.13 -22.67 3.41
CA ARG A 269 1.04 -23.28 4.73
C ARG A 269 -0.34 -23.13 5.39
N GLY A 270 -1.29 -22.46 4.75
CA GLY A 270 -2.60 -22.18 5.35
C GLY A 270 -2.54 -21.20 6.54
N GLN A 271 -1.48 -20.39 6.64
CA GLN A 271 -1.22 -19.50 7.78
C GLN A 271 -1.91 -18.13 7.63
N PHE A 272 -3.20 -18.13 7.32
CA PHE A 272 -4.00 -16.91 7.08
C PHE A 272 -5.37 -17.00 7.76
N ALA A 273 -6.07 -15.87 7.85
CA ALA A 273 -7.42 -15.83 8.42
C ALA A 273 -8.44 -16.50 7.47
N HIS A 274 -9.15 -17.52 7.97
CA HIS A 274 -10.16 -18.27 7.21
C HIS A 274 -11.53 -17.59 7.28
N VAL A 275 -11.71 -16.52 6.49
CA VAL A 275 -12.97 -15.78 6.36
C VAL A 275 -13.45 -15.73 4.91
N PRO A 276 -14.74 -15.46 4.63
CA PRO A 276 -15.21 -15.21 3.28
C PRO A 276 -14.49 -14.01 2.65
N VAL A 277 -14.05 -14.16 1.40
CA VAL A 277 -13.32 -13.14 0.66
C VAL A 277 -13.97 -12.88 -0.69
N ILE A 278 -14.13 -11.61 -1.05
CA ILE A 278 -14.40 -11.16 -2.42
C ILE A 278 -13.09 -10.57 -2.98
N LEU A 279 -12.69 -11.00 -4.17
CA LEU A 279 -11.52 -10.50 -4.88
C LEU A 279 -11.99 -9.96 -6.24
N GLY A 280 -11.47 -8.83 -6.69
CA GLY A 280 -11.82 -8.30 -8.00
C GLY A 280 -10.78 -7.35 -8.57
N CYS A 281 -10.77 -7.24 -9.89
CA CYS A 281 -9.98 -6.27 -10.66
C CYS A 281 -10.83 -5.72 -11.82
N THR A 282 -10.41 -4.60 -12.39
CA THR A 282 -11.02 -4.00 -13.57
C THR A 282 -10.38 -4.55 -14.84
N MET A 283 -11.08 -4.50 -15.96
CA MET A 283 -10.57 -5.01 -17.24
C MET A 283 -9.34 -4.25 -17.77
N LYS A 284 -9.10 -3.02 -17.30
CA LYS A 284 -8.06 -2.12 -17.83
C LYS A 284 -7.25 -1.45 -16.72
N GLU A 285 -6.80 -2.21 -15.73
CA GLU A 285 -5.99 -1.71 -14.60
C GLU A 285 -4.79 -0.87 -15.06
N GLY A 286 -4.16 -1.27 -16.17
CA GLY A 286 -3.00 -0.58 -16.74
C GLY A 286 -3.25 0.88 -17.11
N ILE A 287 -4.51 1.34 -17.20
CA ILE A 287 -4.81 2.75 -17.46
C ILE A 287 -4.26 3.69 -16.38
N VAL A 288 -4.03 3.19 -15.16
CA VAL A 288 -3.41 3.98 -14.09
C VAL A 288 -2.03 4.52 -14.50
N PHE A 289 -1.29 3.80 -15.34
CA PHE A 289 0.02 4.26 -15.83
C PHE A 289 -0.09 5.44 -16.80
N ALA A 290 -1.25 5.66 -17.43
CA ALA A 290 -1.47 6.89 -18.20
C ALA A 290 -1.49 8.13 -17.30
N TYR A 291 -1.95 7.97 -16.05
CA TYR A 291 -1.93 9.04 -15.04
C TYR A 291 -0.50 9.36 -14.57
N ASP A 292 0.40 8.38 -14.57
CA ASP A 292 1.83 8.55 -14.25
C ASP A 292 2.63 9.29 -15.36
N GLY A 293 1.94 9.77 -16.40
CA GLY A 293 2.51 10.67 -17.40
C GLY A 293 3.07 9.96 -18.63
N LEU A 294 2.32 9.02 -19.21
CA LEU A 294 2.66 8.49 -20.55
C LEU A 294 2.83 9.64 -21.54
N ASN A 295 3.97 9.67 -22.21
CA ASN A 295 4.35 10.67 -23.20
C ASN A 295 5.40 10.07 -24.15
N GLU A 296 5.75 10.82 -25.18
CA GLU A 296 6.71 10.43 -26.21
C GLU A 296 8.07 10.05 -25.62
N SER A 297 8.55 10.74 -24.58
CA SER A 297 9.81 10.39 -23.92
C SER A 297 9.74 9.03 -23.21
N VAL A 298 8.59 8.66 -22.66
CA VAL A 298 8.39 7.32 -22.09
C VAL A 298 8.40 6.27 -23.19
N PHE A 299 7.73 6.53 -24.32
CA PHE A 299 7.75 5.62 -25.47
C PHE A 299 9.15 5.44 -26.02
N ASP A 300 9.91 6.53 -26.19
CA ASP A 300 11.30 6.49 -26.64
C ASP A 300 12.17 5.65 -25.69
N LYS A 301 12.00 5.78 -24.38
CA LYS A 301 12.74 4.96 -23.41
C LYS A 301 12.43 3.47 -23.59
N ILE A 302 11.16 3.12 -23.79
CA ILE A 302 10.75 1.73 -24.01
C ILE A 302 11.27 1.22 -25.35
N ASN A 303 11.11 1.98 -26.44
CA ASN A 303 11.60 1.65 -27.77
C ASN A 303 13.12 1.47 -27.85
N ASN A 304 13.88 2.18 -27.01
CA ASN A 304 15.33 2.03 -26.92
C ASN A 304 15.77 0.88 -26.01
N LYS A 305 14.88 0.41 -25.13
CA LYS A 305 15.16 -0.61 -24.11
C LYS A 305 13.89 -1.44 -23.85
N HIS A 306 13.66 -2.46 -24.68
CA HIS A 306 12.45 -3.26 -24.56
C HIS A 306 12.43 -4.11 -23.27
N GLU A 307 13.55 -4.24 -22.53
CA GLU A 307 13.59 -4.82 -21.19
C GLU A 307 12.51 -4.23 -20.25
N PHE A 308 12.08 -2.98 -20.47
CA PHE A 308 10.99 -2.36 -19.71
C PHE A 308 9.60 -2.95 -19.96
N LEU A 309 9.43 -3.78 -20.99
CA LEU A 309 8.20 -4.51 -21.28
C LEU A 309 8.14 -5.85 -20.59
N VAL A 310 9.29 -6.41 -20.17
CA VAL A 310 9.34 -7.69 -19.48
C VAL A 310 8.70 -7.52 -18.10
N PRO A 311 7.60 -8.23 -17.82
CA PRO A 311 6.92 -8.05 -16.55
C PRO A 311 7.78 -8.49 -15.37
N SER A 312 7.93 -7.60 -14.38
CA SER A 312 8.84 -7.81 -13.26
C SER A 312 8.52 -9.03 -12.38
N PHE A 313 7.26 -9.50 -12.40
CA PHE A 313 6.83 -10.70 -11.66
C PHE A 313 7.48 -12.00 -12.15
N LEU A 314 8.02 -12.03 -13.38
CA LEU A 314 8.71 -13.21 -13.89
C LEU A 314 10.03 -13.48 -13.17
N GLY A 315 10.58 -12.48 -12.45
CA GLY A 315 11.78 -12.65 -11.64
C GLY A 315 13.03 -13.02 -12.46
N LEU A 316 13.04 -12.70 -13.76
CA LEU A 316 14.14 -13.00 -14.66
C LEU A 316 15.38 -12.19 -14.28
N LYS A 317 16.55 -12.77 -14.50
CA LYS A 317 17.82 -12.12 -14.17
C LYS A 317 18.14 -11.09 -15.27
N PRO A 318 18.51 -9.84 -14.92
CA PRO A 318 18.90 -8.84 -15.90
C PRO A 318 20.03 -9.33 -16.83
N GLY A 319 19.81 -9.18 -18.13
CA GLY A 319 20.70 -9.60 -19.21
C GLY A 319 20.73 -11.11 -19.50
N SER A 320 19.89 -11.92 -18.85
CA SER A 320 19.85 -13.37 -19.09
C SER A 320 19.26 -13.71 -20.46
N VAL A 321 19.43 -14.97 -20.88
CA VAL A 321 18.86 -15.45 -22.15
C VAL A 321 17.34 -15.42 -22.07
N GLU A 322 16.79 -15.83 -20.92
CA GLU A 322 15.37 -15.89 -20.65
C GLU A 322 14.72 -14.50 -20.65
N GLU A 323 15.40 -13.47 -20.09
CA GLU A 323 14.88 -12.09 -20.13
C GLU A 323 14.82 -11.57 -21.56
N LYS A 324 15.87 -11.82 -22.37
CA LYS A 324 15.90 -11.41 -23.78
C LYS A 324 14.87 -12.15 -24.63
N GLU A 325 14.58 -13.40 -24.30
CA GLU A 325 13.53 -14.18 -24.96
C GLU A 325 12.15 -13.62 -24.60
N ALA A 326 11.87 -13.38 -23.31
CA ALA A 326 10.63 -12.75 -22.86
C ALA A 326 10.45 -11.34 -23.44
N GLU A 327 11.52 -10.54 -23.53
CA GLU A 327 11.54 -9.23 -24.17
C GLU A 327 11.06 -9.34 -25.62
N LYS A 328 11.68 -10.24 -26.38
CA LYS A 328 11.36 -10.45 -27.80
C LYS A 328 9.94 -10.98 -27.98
N GLU A 329 9.52 -11.98 -27.21
CA GLU A 329 8.18 -12.55 -27.31
C GLU A 329 7.10 -11.51 -26.98
N THR A 330 7.31 -10.71 -25.93
CA THR A 330 6.40 -9.63 -25.56
C THR A 330 6.32 -8.58 -26.66
N TRP A 331 7.47 -8.19 -27.22
CA TRP A 331 7.52 -7.24 -28.33
C TRP A 331 6.80 -7.74 -29.58
N ASP A 332 7.10 -8.97 -30.01
CA ASP A 332 6.54 -9.57 -31.21
C ASP A 332 5.03 -9.79 -31.07
N PHE A 333 4.55 -10.23 -29.89
CA PHE A 333 3.13 -10.48 -29.65
C PHE A 333 2.30 -9.19 -29.63
N TYR A 334 2.72 -8.18 -28.86
CA TYR A 334 1.93 -6.97 -28.64
C TYR A 334 2.13 -5.89 -29.70
N PHE A 335 3.36 -5.76 -30.22
CA PHE A 335 3.70 -4.64 -31.10
C PHE A 335 4.03 -5.09 -32.53
N GLN A 336 4.24 -6.38 -32.77
CA GLN A 336 4.49 -6.95 -34.11
C GLN A 336 5.65 -6.26 -34.84
N GLY A 337 6.69 -5.86 -34.10
CA GLY A 337 7.84 -5.15 -34.64
C GLY A 337 7.66 -3.63 -34.79
N ASN A 338 6.47 -3.07 -34.50
CA ASN A 338 6.22 -1.63 -34.55
C ASN A 338 6.72 -0.94 -33.27
N PRO A 339 7.22 0.30 -33.34
CA PRO A 339 7.56 1.05 -32.15
C PRO A 339 6.30 1.35 -31.31
N VAL A 340 6.48 1.40 -29.99
CA VAL A 340 5.48 1.89 -29.05
C VAL A 340 5.18 3.36 -29.36
N SER A 341 3.89 3.68 -29.46
CA SER A 341 3.38 5.01 -29.78
C SER A 341 1.94 5.16 -29.28
N TRP A 342 1.33 6.31 -29.52
CA TRP A 342 -0.09 6.52 -29.22
C TRP A 342 -1.03 5.59 -30.01
N ASP A 343 -0.63 5.14 -31.21
CA ASP A 343 -1.45 4.29 -32.07
C ASP A 343 -1.65 2.88 -31.48
N ASN A 344 -0.68 2.39 -30.70
CA ASN A 344 -0.68 1.07 -30.05
C ASN A 344 -0.55 1.16 -28.52
N VAL A 345 -0.92 2.31 -27.94
CA VAL A 345 -0.81 2.53 -26.49
C VAL A 345 -1.63 1.53 -25.68
N ASN A 346 -2.76 1.05 -26.22
CA ASN A 346 -3.59 0.06 -25.54
C ASN A 346 -2.84 -1.24 -25.28
N ASP A 347 -1.96 -1.68 -26.19
CA ASP A 347 -1.18 -2.89 -26.02
C ASP A 347 -0.16 -2.73 -24.89
N LEU A 348 0.48 -1.56 -24.80
CA LEU A 348 1.32 -1.21 -23.65
C LEU A 348 0.52 -1.23 -22.34
N LEU A 349 -0.68 -0.64 -22.32
CA LEU A 349 -1.54 -0.64 -21.13
C LEU A 349 -1.98 -2.06 -20.74
N MET A 350 -2.17 -2.96 -21.70
CA MET A 350 -2.51 -4.36 -21.42
C MET A 350 -1.35 -5.10 -20.74
N ILE A 351 -0.11 -4.91 -21.22
CA ILE A 351 1.09 -5.46 -20.56
C ILE A 351 1.18 -4.94 -19.13
N ARG A 352 0.97 -3.63 -18.93
CA ARG A 352 0.99 -3.00 -17.60
C ARG A 352 -0.14 -3.44 -16.68
N ALA A 353 -1.31 -3.76 -17.23
CA ALA A 353 -2.42 -4.34 -16.47
C ALA A 353 -2.03 -5.71 -15.88
N MET A 354 -1.16 -6.48 -16.54
CA MET A 354 -0.65 -7.73 -15.99
C MET A 354 0.14 -7.46 -14.71
N GLU A 355 1.06 -6.50 -14.69
CA GLU A 355 1.83 -6.15 -13.48
C GLU A 355 0.93 -5.75 -12.28
N GLN A 356 -0.24 -5.18 -12.55
CA GLN A 356 -1.25 -4.83 -11.55
C GLN A 356 -2.12 -6.00 -11.09
N THR A 357 -2.33 -7.01 -11.92
CA THR A 357 -3.32 -8.09 -11.68
C THR A 357 -2.69 -9.45 -11.36
N THR A 358 -1.49 -9.73 -11.87
CA THR A 358 -0.79 -11.01 -11.67
C THR A 358 -0.08 -11.04 -10.31
N GLY A 359 -0.93 -11.17 -9.29
CA GLY A 359 -0.69 -11.81 -8.00
C GLY A 359 -1.94 -12.59 -7.53
N SER A 360 -3.02 -12.60 -8.31
CA SER A 360 -4.34 -13.17 -7.94
C SER A 360 -4.86 -14.24 -8.91
N CYS A 361 -4.31 -14.34 -10.12
CA CYS A 361 -4.90 -15.12 -11.22
C CYS A 361 -3.99 -16.19 -11.82
N THR A 362 -3.21 -16.92 -11.01
CA THR A 362 -2.58 -18.18 -11.45
C THR A 362 -3.45 -19.42 -11.23
N LEU A 363 -4.70 -19.27 -10.77
CA LEU A 363 -5.65 -20.38 -10.57
C LEU A 363 -6.56 -20.67 -11.79
N THR A 364 -6.28 -20.10 -12.97
CA THR A 364 -6.91 -20.56 -14.23
C THR A 364 -5.84 -20.95 -15.26
N PRO A 365 -5.63 -22.25 -15.52
CA PRO A 365 -4.78 -22.73 -16.59
C PRO A 365 -5.53 -22.60 -17.91
N SER A 366 -5.56 -21.40 -18.49
CA SER A 366 -6.00 -21.23 -19.88
C SER A 366 -5.44 -19.94 -20.45
N TRP A 367 -4.13 -19.87 -20.59
CA TRP A 367 -3.52 -19.08 -21.66
C TRP A 367 -2.59 -19.99 -22.46
N PRO A 368 -2.75 -20.03 -23.80
CA PRO A 368 -2.03 -20.96 -24.65
C PRO A 368 -0.61 -20.44 -24.88
N LEU A 369 0.32 -20.80 -23.99
CA LEU A 369 1.69 -21.03 -24.43
C LEU A 369 1.73 -22.47 -24.97
N GLN A 370 1.20 -22.63 -26.19
CA GLN A 370 1.50 -23.77 -27.04
C GLN A 370 2.43 -23.27 -28.15
N THR A 371 3.70 -23.64 -28.02
CA THR A 371 4.53 -24.08 -29.14
C THR A 371 5.23 -25.36 -28.73
#